data_AF-A0A2V7WPR7-F1
#
_entry.id   AF-A0A2V7WPR7-F1
#
_cell.length_a   1.000
_cell.length_b   1.000
_cell.length_c   1.000
_cell.angle_alpha   90.00
_cell.angle_beta   90.00
_cell.angle_gamma   90.00
#
_symmetry.space_group_name_H-M   'P 1'
#
loop_
_entity.id
_entity.type
_entity.pdbx_description
1 polymer ?
#
loop_
_entity_poly.entity_id
_entity_poly.type
_entity_poly.pdbx_seq_one_letter_code
_entity_poly.pdbx_strand_id
1 'polypeptide(L)'
;MDGTAQIATLIAYYVVLSLLAVYGAHRAFLVHLYYRHRGNDPRPAGRLERLPVVTVQLPLYNEVYVVERLVDAVVALDYPKDLLEVQILDDSTDETRDVARAVAERYRERGYEVRYLPRDHRTGYKAGALQAGLETARGEFLLILDADFVPQPQMLRECLPHFSDPEVGMVQARWEHLNRDFS
;
A
#
# COMPACT_ATOMS: atom_id res chain seq x y z
N MET A 1 -29.15 48.13 -15.71
CA MET A 1 -28.59 46.80 -15.97
C MET A 1 -29.55 46.09 -16.90
N ASP A 2 -29.05 45.51 -17.99
CA ASP A 2 -29.85 44.74 -18.95
C ASP A 2 -30.50 43.53 -18.23
N GLY A 3 -31.79 43.29 -18.45
CA GLY A 3 -32.52 42.17 -17.84
C GLY A 3 -31.89 40.82 -18.18
N THR A 4 -31.21 40.72 -19.32
CA THR A 4 -30.43 39.53 -19.72
C THR A 4 -29.28 39.26 -18.76
N ALA A 5 -28.56 40.31 -18.33
CA ALA A 5 -27.44 40.20 -17.40
C ALA A 5 -27.92 39.77 -16.01
N GLN A 6 -29.08 40.27 -15.55
CA GLN A 6 -29.68 39.88 -14.27
C GLN A 6 -30.09 38.40 -14.26
N ILE A 7 -30.72 37.92 -15.34
CA ILE A 7 -31.10 36.51 -15.49
C ILE A 7 -29.84 35.62 -15.49
N ALA A 8 -28.80 36.00 -16.24
CA ALA A 8 -27.54 35.25 -16.27
C ALA A 8 -26.88 35.17 -14.88
N THR A 9 -26.86 36.27 -14.11
CA THR A 9 -26.35 36.27 -12.73
C THR A 9 -27.15 35.35 -11.82
N LEU A 10 -28.48 35.36 -11.89
CA LEU A 10 -29.33 34.48 -11.09
C LEU A 10 -29.12 33.01 -11.45
N ILE A 11 -29.02 32.68 -12.73
CA ILE A 11 -28.71 31.31 -13.18
C ILE A 11 -27.37 30.86 -12.61
N ALA A 12 -26.32 31.66 -12.77
CA ALA A 12 -24.99 31.33 -12.22
C ALA A 12 -25.02 31.15 -10.70
N TYR A 13 -25.74 32.03 -9.99
CA TYR A 13 -25.92 31.93 -8.54
C TYR A 13 -26.61 30.63 -8.12
N TYR A 14 -27.73 30.26 -8.74
CA TYR A 14 -28.45 29.03 -8.41
C TYR A 14 -27.68 27.77 -8.80
N VAL A 15 -26.89 27.81 -9.89
CA VAL A 15 -25.98 26.71 -10.24
C VAL A 15 -24.94 26.51 -9.14
N VAL A 16 -24.27 27.58 -8.70
CA VAL A 16 -23.28 27.50 -7.61
C VAL A 16 -23.92 27.01 -6.31
N LEU A 17 -25.10 27.55 -5.94
CA LEU A 17 -25.84 27.13 -4.76
C LEU A 17 -26.20 25.64 -4.82
N SER A 18 -26.65 25.16 -5.98
CA SER A 18 -27.00 23.75 -6.19
C SER A 18 -25.78 22.84 -6.05
N LEU A 19 -24.63 23.23 -6.62
CA LEU A 19 -23.37 22.48 -6.46
C LEU A 19 -22.93 22.40 -5.00
N LEU A 20 -23.02 23.51 -4.27
CA LEU A 20 -22.70 23.54 -2.84
C LEU A 20 -23.68 22.69 -2.02
N ALA A 21 -24.97 22.70 -2.36
CA ALA A 21 -25.98 21.87 -1.71
C ALA A 21 -25.72 20.38 -1.94
N VAL A 22 -25.41 19.97 -3.18
CA VAL A 22 -25.03 18.58 -3.50
C VAL A 22 -23.77 18.17 -2.75
N TYR A 23 -22.74 19.03 -2.72
CA TYR A 23 -21.52 18.78 -1.96
C TYR A 23 -21.80 18.62 -0.46
N GLY A 24 -22.62 19.51 0.12
CA GLY A 24 -23.04 19.45 1.52
C GLY A 24 -23.82 18.18 1.85
N ALA A 25 -24.78 17.81 0.99
CA ALA A 25 -25.55 16.57 1.12
C ALA A 25 -24.65 15.33 1.03
N HIS A 26 -23.70 15.31 0.09
CA HIS A 26 -22.71 14.25 -0.02
C HIS A 26 -21.84 14.13 1.24
N ARG A 27 -21.37 15.25 1.81
CA ARG A 27 -20.61 15.26 3.08
C ARG A 27 -21.47 14.77 4.26
N ALA A 28 -22.71 15.23 4.38
CA ALA A 28 -23.62 14.78 5.42
C ALA A 28 -23.90 13.27 5.29
N PHE A 29 -24.03 12.77 4.07
CA PHE A 29 -24.19 11.35 3.79
C PHE A 29 -22.95 10.53 4.19
N LEU A 30 -21.72 10.99 3.85
CA LEU A 30 -20.49 10.33 4.30
C LEU A 30 -20.35 10.31 5.82
N VAL A 31 -20.72 11.39 6.51
CA VAL A 31 -20.72 11.47 7.98
C VAL A 31 -21.76 10.52 8.57
N HIS A 32 -22.96 10.46 7.99
CA HIS A 32 -23.99 9.51 8.39
C HIS A 32 -23.50 8.06 8.24
N LEU A 33 -22.90 7.72 7.09
CA LEU A 33 -22.30 6.40 6.85
C LEU A 33 -21.21 6.08 7.87
N TYR A 34 -20.31 7.03 8.15
CA TYR A 34 -19.29 6.87 9.18
C TYR A 34 -19.91 6.53 10.53
N TYR A 35 -20.87 7.32 11.03
CA TYR A 35 -21.49 7.04 12.33
C TYR A 35 -22.31 5.75 12.34
N ARG A 36 -22.95 5.40 11.22
CA ARG A 36 -23.70 4.15 11.06
C ARG A 36 -22.78 2.92 11.11
N HIS A 37 -21.56 3.02 10.58
CA HIS A 37 -20.64 1.89 10.42
C HIS A 37 -19.38 1.96 11.30
N ARG A 38 -19.23 2.97 12.16
CA ARG A 38 -18.03 3.17 13.00
C ARG A 38 -17.71 2.01 13.97
N GLY A 39 -18.69 1.15 14.25
CA GLY A 39 -18.51 -0.02 15.12
C GLY A 39 -18.29 -1.32 14.35
N ASN A 40 -18.21 -1.26 13.01
CA ASN A 40 -18.00 -2.42 12.16
C ASN A 40 -16.50 -2.70 11.97
N ASP A 41 -15.80 -2.89 13.09
CA ASP A 41 -14.38 -3.24 13.04
C ASP A 41 -14.25 -4.68 12.52
N PRO A 42 -13.51 -4.92 11.43
CA PRO A 42 -13.31 -6.27 10.93
C PRO A 42 -12.64 -7.10 12.01
N ARG A 43 -13.15 -8.30 12.24
CA ARG A 43 -12.56 -9.27 13.17
C ARG A 43 -12.23 -10.55 12.40
N PRO A 44 -11.10 -11.20 12.69
CA PRO A 44 -10.82 -12.53 12.16
C PRO A 44 -11.96 -13.50 12.49
N ALA A 45 -12.40 -14.31 11.52
CA ALA A 45 -13.39 -15.35 11.75
C ALA A 45 -12.85 -16.49 12.63
N GLY A 46 -11.54 -16.71 12.59
CA GLY A 46 -10.84 -17.70 13.39
C GLY A 46 -9.33 -17.47 13.42
N ARG A 47 -8.59 -18.57 13.53
CA ARG A 47 -7.13 -18.60 13.49
C ARG A 47 -6.67 -19.45 12.31
N LEU A 48 -5.54 -19.09 11.71
CA LEU A 48 -4.89 -19.95 10.73
C LEU A 48 -4.29 -21.17 11.45
N GLU A 49 -4.40 -22.35 10.85
CA GLU A 49 -3.86 -23.61 11.41
C GLU A 49 -2.32 -23.62 11.42
N ARG A 50 -1.71 -22.95 10.45
CA ARG A 50 -0.27 -22.76 10.30
C ARG A 50 0.03 -21.36 9.79
N LEU A 51 1.26 -20.91 9.97
CA LEU A 51 1.74 -19.69 9.34
C LEU A 51 1.99 -19.95 7.84
N PRO A 52 1.38 -19.18 6.92
CA PRO A 52 1.60 -19.32 5.48
C PRO A 52 2.95 -18.73 5.05
N VAL A 53 3.44 -19.10 3.86
CA VAL A 53 4.55 -18.36 3.26
C VAL A 53 4.01 -17.02 2.75
N VAL A 54 4.71 -15.92 3.02
CA VAL A 54 4.35 -14.58 2.56
C VAL A 54 5.46 -14.04 1.66
N THR A 55 5.09 -13.52 0.50
CA THR A 55 5.99 -12.75 -0.36
C THR A 55 5.68 -11.26 -0.21
N VAL A 56 6.66 -10.49 0.23
CA VAL A 56 6.59 -9.03 0.32
C VAL A 56 7.15 -8.42 -0.95
N GLN A 57 6.34 -7.68 -1.69
CA GLN A 57 6.76 -6.98 -2.90
C GLN A 57 6.99 -5.51 -2.65
N LEU A 58 8.18 -5.05 -3.02
CA LEU A 58 8.70 -3.70 -2.83
C LEU A 58 8.97 -3.06 -4.21
N PRO A 59 7.96 -2.49 -4.89
CA PRO A 59 8.17 -1.75 -6.12
C PRO A 59 8.95 -0.44 -5.88
N LEU A 60 10.07 -0.28 -6.57
CA LEU A 60 10.96 0.88 -6.48
C LEU A 60 11.10 1.59 -7.83
N TYR A 61 11.25 2.92 -7.76
CA TYR A 61 11.70 3.74 -8.88
C TYR A 61 12.37 5.03 -8.37
N ASN A 62 13.69 5.09 -8.48
CA ASN A 62 14.52 6.23 -8.08
C ASN A 62 14.37 6.57 -6.58
N GLU A 63 14.53 5.55 -5.73
CA GLU A 63 14.25 5.56 -4.29
C GLU A 63 15.50 5.25 -3.44
N VAL A 64 16.65 5.81 -3.84
CA VAL A 64 17.97 5.52 -3.27
C VAL A 64 18.06 5.76 -1.75
N TYR A 65 17.32 6.74 -1.23
CA TYR A 65 17.38 7.12 0.19
C TYR A 65 16.50 6.28 1.11
N VAL A 66 15.56 5.50 0.56
CA VAL A 66 14.56 4.78 1.36
C VAL A 66 14.67 3.27 1.24
N VAL A 67 15.26 2.73 0.17
CA VAL A 67 15.36 1.29 -0.08
C VAL A 67 15.97 0.50 1.10
N GLU A 68 17.04 1.00 1.70
CA GLU A 68 17.69 0.32 2.83
C GLU A 68 16.76 0.27 4.04
N ARG A 69 16.20 1.41 4.45
CA ARG A 69 15.26 1.51 5.57
C ARG A 69 14.02 0.64 5.35
N LEU A 70 13.52 0.59 4.12
CA LEU A 70 12.37 -0.23 3.75
C LEU A 70 12.67 -1.72 3.95
N VAL A 71 13.76 -2.23 3.37
CA VAL A 71 14.14 -3.63 3.50
C VAL A 71 14.41 -3.97 4.97
N ASP A 72 15.11 -3.10 5.71
CA ASP A 72 15.36 -3.24 7.14
C ASP A 72 14.06 -3.41 7.95
N ALA A 73 13.04 -2.61 7.64
CA ALA A 73 11.74 -2.68 8.29
C ALA A 73 10.97 -3.97 7.94
N VAL A 74 11.04 -4.42 6.69
CA VAL A 74 10.40 -5.67 6.26
C VAL A 74 11.04 -6.89 6.90
N VAL A 75 12.37 -6.96 6.96
CA VAL A 75 13.05 -8.11 7.60
C VAL A 75 12.89 -8.12 9.13
N ALA A 76 12.43 -7.01 9.71
CA ALA A 76 12.11 -6.85 11.12
C ALA A 76 10.64 -7.18 11.46
N LEU A 77 9.83 -7.58 10.48
CA LEU A 77 8.51 -8.15 10.74
C LEU A 77 8.63 -9.34 11.70
N ASP A 78 7.70 -9.44 12.65
CA ASP A 78 7.57 -10.55 13.60
C ASP A 78 7.02 -11.78 12.87
N TYR A 79 7.88 -12.39 12.03
CA TYR A 79 7.55 -13.52 11.18
C TYR A 79 8.76 -14.45 10.99
N PRO A 80 8.56 -15.78 10.92
CA PRO A 80 9.66 -16.71 10.65
C PRO A 80 10.34 -16.42 9.32
N LYS A 81 11.67 -16.33 9.34
CA LYS A 81 12.49 -15.94 8.18
C LYS A 81 12.36 -16.91 7.00
N ASP A 82 12.17 -18.18 7.29
CA ASP A 82 11.95 -19.26 6.33
C ASP A 82 10.59 -19.18 5.63
N LEU A 83 9.62 -18.47 6.24
CA LEU A 83 8.28 -18.25 5.68
C LEU A 83 8.12 -16.85 5.05
N LEU A 84 9.17 -16.03 5.01
CA LEU A 84 9.13 -14.67 4.47
C LEU A 84 10.08 -14.56 3.26
N GLU A 85 9.51 -14.29 2.08
CA GLU A 85 10.24 -13.86 0.89
C GLU A 85 10.10 -12.35 0.73
N VAL A 86 11.18 -11.65 0.41
CA VAL A 86 11.17 -10.22 0.07
C VAL A 86 11.63 -10.06 -1.37
N GLN A 87 10.81 -9.45 -2.21
CA GLN A 87 11.12 -9.11 -3.59
C GLN A 87 11.28 -7.60 -3.74
N ILE A 88 12.47 -7.14 -4.10
CA ILE A 88 12.74 -5.77 -4.50
C ILE A 88 12.52 -5.68 -6.01
N LEU A 89 11.45 -5.04 -6.43
CA LEU A 89 11.05 -4.92 -7.84
C LEU A 89 11.50 -3.56 -8.37
N ASP A 90 12.57 -3.54 -9.15
CA ASP A 90 13.26 -2.28 -9.45
C ASP A 90 13.20 -1.87 -10.93
N ASP A 91 12.55 -0.73 -11.18
CA ASP A 91 12.48 -0.08 -12.50
C ASP A 91 13.40 1.17 -12.59
N SER A 92 14.23 1.41 -11.57
CA SER A 92 15.01 2.64 -11.44
C SER A 92 16.04 2.81 -12.54
N THR A 93 16.34 4.07 -12.85
CA THR A 93 17.38 4.46 -13.82
C THR A 93 18.56 5.17 -13.19
N ASP A 94 18.59 5.26 -11.86
CA ASP A 94 19.61 5.95 -11.06
C ASP A 94 20.38 4.94 -10.17
N GLU A 95 21.11 5.47 -9.18
CA GLU A 95 21.93 4.72 -8.24
C GLU A 95 21.12 3.77 -7.33
N THR A 96 19.77 3.85 -7.33
CA THR A 96 18.90 2.93 -6.58
C THR A 96 19.20 1.48 -6.94
N ARG A 97 19.52 1.18 -8.22
CA ARG A 97 19.81 -0.18 -8.68
C ARG A 97 20.98 -0.83 -7.95
N ASP A 98 22.03 -0.06 -7.70
CA ASP A 98 23.24 -0.56 -7.06
C ASP A 98 23.04 -0.72 -5.55
N VAL A 99 22.35 0.25 -4.92
CA VAL A 99 22.00 0.17 -3.49
C VAL A 99 21.04 -0.99 -3.23
N ALA A 100 19.98 -1.14 -4.02
CA ALA A 100 18.99 -2.21 -3.90
C ALA A 100 19.62 -3.60 -4.06
N ARG A 101 20.51 -3.77 -5.04
CA ARG A 101 21.28 -5.02 -5.23
C ARG A 101 22.15 -5.33 -4.02
N ALA A 102 22.92 -4.35 -3.54
CA ALA A 102 23.81 -4.54 -2.40
C ALA A 102 23.05 -4.87 -1.11
N VAL A 103 21.91 -4.22 -0.87
CA VAL A 103 21.03 -4.50 0.28
C VAL A 103 20.47 -5.93 0.21
N ALA A 104 20.01 -6.37 -0.96
CA ALA A 104 19.52 -7.73 -1.14
C ALA A 104 20.61 -8.79 -0.88
N GLU A 105 21.81 -8.58 -1.41
CA GLU A 105 22.96 -9.48 -1.19
C GLU A 105 23.34 -9.56 0.28
N ARG A 106 23.46 -8.40 0.96
CA ARG A 106 23.77 -8.30 2.39
C ARG A 106 22.78 -9.10 3.25
N TYR A 107 21.49 -9.03 2.94
CA TYR A 107 20.48 -9.77 3.70
C TYR A 107 20.44 -11.25 3.37
N ARG A 108 20.71 -11.61 2.11
CA ARG A 108 20.86 -13.01 1.70
C ARG A 108 22.02 -13.69 2.41
N GLU A 109 23.16 -13.01 2.57
CA GLU A 109 24.30 -13.51 3.36
C GLU A 109 23.97 -13.74 4.85
N ARG A 110 22.99 -12.99 5.37
CA ARG A 110 22.46 -13.14 6.74
C ARG A 110 21.35 -14.20 6.85
N GLY A 111 21.08 -14.94 5.78
CA GLY A 111 20.11 -16.04 5.72
C GLY A 111 18.66 -15.60 5.52
N TYR A 112 18.41 -14.38 5.05
CA TYR A 112 17.07 -13.93 4.65
C TYR A 112 16.82 -14.20 3.17
N GLU A 113 15.59 -14.52 2.79
CA GLU A 113 15.21 -14.63 1.38
C GLU A 113 14.88 -13.24 0.81
N VAL A 114 15.91 -12.46 0.47
CA VAL A 114 15.75 -11.15 -0.20
C VAL A 114 16.24 -11.26 -1.65
N ARG A 115 15.36 -10.96 -2.60
CA ARG A 115 15.60 -11.09 -4.04
C ARG A 115 15.50 -9.72 -4.70
N TYR A 116 16.57 -9.35 -5.40
CA TYR A 116 16.57 -8.17 -6.27
C TYR A 116 16.13 -8.56 -7.68
N LEU A 117 15.04 -7.96 -8.16
CA LEU A 117 14.40 -8.26 -9.44
C LEU A 117 14.31 -6.97 -10.28
N PRO A 118 15.38 -6.63 -11.02
CA PRO A 118 15.37 -5.47 -11.90
C PRO A 118 14.58 -5.73 -13.17
N ARG A 119 13.99 -4.68 -13.74
CA ARG A 119 13.52 -4.67 -15.12
C ARG A 119 14.29 -3.62 -15.92
N ASP A 120 14.53 -3.92 -17.20
CA ASP A 120 15.18 -2.98 -18.12
C ASP A 120 14.17 -2.12 -18.89
N HIS A 121 12.89 -2.21 -18.53
CA HIS A 121 11.80 -1.44 -19.11
C HIS A 121 10.80 -1.05 -18.03
N ARG A 122 10.00 0.01 -18.30
CA ARG A 122 8.96 0.48 -17.38
C ARG A 122 7.53 0.28 -17.88
N THR A 123 7.32 -0.68 -18.77
CA THR A 123 5.98 -1.01 -19.27
C THR A 123 5.06 -1.44 -18.12
N GLY A 124 3.87 -0.83 -18.06
CA GLY A 124 2.90 -1.05 -16.99
C GLY A 124 3.27 -0.41 -15.64
N TYR A 125 4.39 0.31 -15.56
CA TYR A 125 4.87 0.98 -14.33
C TYR A 125 4.82 0.04 -13.12
N LYS A 126 4.34 0.51 -11.96
CA LYS A 126 4.18 -0.26 -10.73
C LYS A 126 3.38 -1.55 -10.95
N ALA A 127 2.27 -1.50 -11.69
CA ALA A 127 1.45 -2.69 -11.93
C ALA A 127 2.21 -3.76 -12.72
N GLY A 128 2.97 -3.35 -13.74
CA GLY A 128 3.83 -4.27 -14.48
C GLY A 128 4.95 -4.87 -13.62
N ALA A 129 5.52 -4.09 -12.68
CA ALA A 129 6.56 -4.57 -11.78
C ALA A 129 6.02 -5.65 -10.85
N LEU A 130 4.86 -5.37 -10.23
CA LEU A 130 4.15 -6.31 -9.36
C LEU A 130 3.78 -7.59 -10.10
N GLN A 131 3.30 -7.48 -11.35
CA GLN A 131 2.99 -8.63 -12.20
C GLN A 131 4.24 -9.48 -12.47
N ALA A 132 5.37 -8.89 -12.82
CA ALA A 132 6.62 -9.63 -13.04
C ALA A 132 7.13 -10.30 -11.75
N GLY A 133 7.00 -9.63 -10.60
CA GLY A 133 7.32 -10.23 -9.30
C GLY A 133 6.44 -11.43 -8.97
N LEU A 134 5.14 -11.33 -9.31
CA LEU A 134 4.15 -12.37 -9.05
C LEU A 134 4.49 -13.69 -9.73
N GLU A 135 5.07 -13.65 -10.94
CA GLU A 135 5.49 -14.84 -11.68
C GLU A 135 6.55 -15.68 -10.95
N THR A 136 7.26 -15.08 -10.00
CA THR A 136 8.34 -15.75 -9.24
C THR A 136 8.11 -15.75 -7.73
N ALA A 137 6.94 -15.29 -7.28
CA ALA A 137 6.57 -15.25 -5.86
C ALA A 137 6.30 -16.66 -5.33
N ARG A 138 6.82 -16.95 -4.12
CA ARG A 138 6.64 -18.24 -3.45
C ARG A 138 5.47 -18.26 -2.46
N GLY A 139 5.04 -17.08 -2.02
CA GLY A 139 4.05 -16.90 -0.98
C GLY A 139 2.66 -17.37 -1.37
N GLU A 140 1.96 -17.93 -0.40
CA GLU A 140 0.51 -18.15 -0.47
C GLU A 140 -0.24 -16.80 -0.37
N PHE A 141 0.34 -15.84 0.36
CA PHE A 141 -0.14 -14.47 0.43
C PHE A 141 0.92 -13.47 -0.04
N LEU A 142 0.43 -12.34 -0.56
CA LEU A 142 1.25 -11.22 -0.99
C LEU A 142 1.03 -10.04 -0.04
N LEU A 143 2.13 -9.41 0.36
CA LEU A 143 2.12 -8.10 1.00
C LEU A 143 2.78 -7.10 0.06
N ILE A 144 2.06 -6.08 -0.38
CA ILE A 144 2.59 -5.03 -1.25
C ILE A 144 2.82 -3.79 -0.41
N LEU A 145 4.06 -3.29 -0.38
CA LEU A 145 4.43 -2.07 0.35
C LEU A 145 5.11 -1.08 -0.59
N ASP A 146 4.72 0.19 -0.50
CA ASP A 146 5.39 1.26 -1.24
C ASP A 146 6.79 1.57 -0.66
N ALA A 147 7.63 2.20 -1.47
CA ALA A 147 9.04 2.44 -1.15
C ALA A 147 9.27 3.25 0.13
N ASP A 148 8.32 4.11 0.47
CA ASP A 148 8.34 4.99 1.64
C ASP A 148 7.69 4.38 2.89
N PHE A 149 7.11 3.17 2.78
CA PHE A 149 6.41 2.53 3.88
C PHE A 149 7.37 1.92 4.91
N VAL A 150 7.02 2.05 6.18
CA VAL A 150 7.75 1.41 7.29
C VAL A 150 6.75 0.56 8.05
N PRO A 151 6.60 -0.73 7.71
CA PRO A 151 5.61 -1.58 8.37
C PRO A 151 5.94 -1.76 9.85
N GLN A 152 4.91 -1.84 10.69
CA GLN A 152 5.11 -2.22 12.09
C GLN A 152 5.42 -3.71 12.19
N PRO A 153 6.25 -4.16 13.15
CA PRO A 153 6.66 -5.56 13.25
C PRO A 153 5.49 -6.55 13.27
N GLN A 154 4.39 -6.19 13.92
CA GLN A 154 3.19 -7.00 14.11
C GLN A 154 2.23 -7.04 12.91
N MET A 155 2.53 -6.33 11.80
CA MET A 155 1.60 -6.17 10.67
C MET A 155 1.07 -7.50 10.12
N LEU A 156 1.94 -8.48 9.88
CA LEU A 156 1.51 -9.80 9.37
C LEU A 156 0.67 -10.56 10.40
N ARG A 157 1.02 -10.46 11.69
CA ARG A 157 0.28 -11.10 12.78
C ARG A 157 -1.13 -10.53 12.93
N GLU A 158 -1.33 -9.25 12.63
CA GLU A 158 -2.63 -8.60 12.66
C GLU A 158 -3.44 -8.85 11.38
N CYS A 159 -2.81 -8.83 10.20
CA CYS A 159 -3.50 -8.97 8.93
C CYS A 159 -3.85 -10.43 8.57
N LEU A 160 -2.92 -11.37 8.73
CA LEU A 160 -3.10 -12.75 8.25
C LEU A 160 -4.32 -13.49 8.84
N PRO A 161 -4.67 -13.33 10.13
CA PRO A 161 -5.84 -14.01 10.69
C PRO A 161 -7.17 -13.70 9.98
N HIS A 162 -7.30 -12.56 9.30
CA HIS A 162 -8.51 -12.24 8.54
C HIS A 162 -8.77 -13.19 7.37
N PHE A 163 -7.72 -13.82 6.81
CA PHE A 163 -7.85 -14.85 5.78
C PHE A 163 -8.31 -16.22 6.31
N SER A 164 -8.62 -16.33 7.61
CA SER A 164 -9.34 -17.50 8.14
C SER A 164 -10.78 -17.60 7.63
N ASP A 165 -11.33 -16.50 7.10
CA ASP A 165 -12.57 -16.48 6.36
C ASP A 165 -12.28 -16.71 4.86
N PRO A 166 -12.78 -17.80 4.24
CA PRO A 166 -12.54 -18.09 2.83
C PRO A 166 -13.15 -17.07 1.86
N GLU A 167 -14.06 -16.19 2.32
CA GLU A 167 -14.61 -15.11 1.50
C GLU A 167 -13.69 -13.87 1.43
N VAL A 168 -12.64 -13.81 2.26
CA VAL A 168 -11.72 -12.67 2.31
C VAL A 168 -10.61 -12.82 1.26
N GLY A 169 -10.66 -11.99 0.22
CA GLY A 169 -9.62 -11.92 -0.81
C GLY A 169 -8.52 -10.87 -0.56
N MET A 170 -8.75 -9.89 0.31
CA MET A 170 -7.81 -8.80 0.57
C MET A 170 -8.01 -8.20 1.96
N VAL A 171 -6.90 -7.85 2.62
CA VAL A 171 -6.88 -7.10 3.88
C VAL A 171 -6.14 -5.79 3.64
N GLN A 172 -6.79 -4.67 3.91
CA GLN A 172 -6.19 -3.34 3.77
C GLN A 172 -5.92 -2.75 5.15
N ALA A 173 -4.65 -2.45 5.44
CA ALA A 173 -4.27 -1.71 6.63
C ALA A 173 -4.48 -0.20 6.44
N ARG A 174 -4.72 0.52 7.54
CA ARG A 174 -4.79 1.98 7.53
C ARG A 174 -3.39 2.57 7.26
N TRP A 175 -3.34 3.60 6.43
CA TRP A 175 -2.11 4.37 6.21
C TRP A 175 -2.00 5.53 7.20
N GLU A 176 -0.81 5.67 7.79
CA GLU A 176 -0.44 6.78 8.66
C GLU A 176 0.89 7.39 8.19
N HIS A 177 1.15 8.63 8.61
CA HIS A 177 2.30 9.40 8.16
C HIS A 177 3.22 9.66 9.35
N LEU A 178 4.50 9.30 9.22
CA LEU A 178 5.50 9.50 10.27
C LEU A 178 5.83 10.98 10.49
N ASN A 179 5.65 11.81 9.46
CA ASN A 179 6.05 13.21 9.41
C ASN A 179 4.88 14.18 9.64
N ARG A 180 3.80 13.77 10.31
CA ARG A 180 2.64 14.65 10.53
C ARG A 180 3.01 16.00 11.17
N ASP A 181 4.05 16.01 11.99
CA ASP A 181 4.51 17.20 12.72
C ASP A 181 5.78 17.85 12.11
N PHE A 182 6.25 17.37 10.96
CA PHE A 182 7.43 17.92 10.27
C PHE A 182 6.97 18.57 8.95
N SER A 183 6.97 19.90 8.93
CA SER A 183 6.75 20.73 7.72
C SER A 183 8.07 21.19 7.12
#